data_AF-A0A414PGZ1-F1
#
_entry.id   AF-A0A414PGZ1-F1
#
_cell.length_a   1.000
_cell.length_b   1.000
_cell.length_c   1.000
_cell.angle_alpha   90.00
_cell.angle_beta   90.00
_cell.angle_gamma   90.00
#
_symmetry.space_group_name_H-M   'P 1'
#
loop_
_entity.id
_entity.type
_entity.pdbx_description
1 polymer ?
#
loop_
_entity_poly.entity_id
_entity_poly.type
_entity_poly.pdbx_seq_one_letter_code
_entity_poly.pdbx_strand_id
1 'polypeptide(L)'
;MNMQNSYLTSKPHYEILDGLRGVAAAMVVAFHLLEAHSGGNHLNQIINHGYLAVDFFFMLSGFVIGYAYDDRWNRMSTGTFFKRRLIRLQPMVVMGSIVGAALFWFQDAPCYPAMEGVSAGAVLLVMLLGCTLLPLPLKWDVRGWME
;
A
#
# COMPACT_ATOMS: atom_id res chain seq x y z
N MET A 1 -14.26 -23.96 37.97
CA MET A 1 -13.13 -24.06 37.01
C MET A 1 -12.91 -22.67 36.42
N ASN A 2 -11.99 -21.90 37.00
CA ASN A 2 -11.77 -20.49 36.63
C ASN A 2 -10.93 -20.41 35.34
N MET A 3 -11.55 -19.94 34.26
CA MET A 3 -10.90 -19.72 32.98
C MET A 3 -10.16 -18.38 33.04
N GLN A 4 -8.95 -18.39 33.61
CA GLN A 4 -8.07 -17.23 33.53
C GLN A 4 -7.60 -17.08 32.08
N ASN A 5 -8.25 -16.19 31.33
CA ASN A 5 -7.72 -15.67 30.07
C ASN A 5 -6.45 -14.88 30.40
N SER A 6 -5.30 -15.55 30.32
CA SER A 6 -3.98 -14.93 30.40
C SER A 6 -3.79 -14.06 29.17
N TYR A 7 -4.30 -12.84 29.20
CA TYR A 7 -3.95 -11.83 28.21
C TYR A 7 -2.46 -11.55 28.36
N LEU A 8 -1.65 -12.08 27.44
CA LEU A 8 -0.23 -11.73 27.34
C LEU A 8 -0.14 -10.21 27.25
N THR A 9 0.47 -9.58 28.26
CA THR A 9 0.71 -8.13 28.30
C THR A 9 1.29 -7.67 26.97
N SER A 10 0.67 -6.69 26.32
CA SER A 10 1.19 -6.13 25.07
C SER A 10 2.52 -5.44 25.33
N LYS A 11 3.54 -5.71 24.50
CA LYS A 11 4.81 -4.97 24.57
C LYS A 11 4.54 -3.46 24.43
N PRO A 12 5.37 -2.61 25.05
CA PRO A 12 5.29 -1.16 24.89
C PRO A 12 5.31 -0.80 23.40
N HIS A 13 4.36 0.03 22.99
CA HIS A 13 4.28 0.51 21.62
C HIS A 13 5.21 1.72 21.44
N TYR A 14 5.96 1.75 20.35
CA TYR A 14 6.86 2.85 20.05
C TYR A 14 6.15 3.89 19.18
N GLU A 15 5.47 4.84 19.83
CA GLU A 15 4.75 5.95 19.16
C GLU A 15 5.64 6.73 18.17
N ILE A 16 6.92 6.91 18.51
CA ILE A 16 7.90 7.60 17.66
C ILE A 16 8.12 6.86 16.34
N LEU A 17 8.15 5.52 16.36
CA LEU A 17 8.34 4.72 15.14
C LEU A 17 7.12 4.78 14.24
N ASP A 18 5.92 4.84 14.81
CA ASP A 18 4.70 5.07 14.05
C ASP A 18 4.62 6.49 13.48
N GLY A 19 5.07 7.49 14.24
CA GLY A 19 5.24 8.86 13.75
C GLY A 19 6.21 8.94 12.57
N LEU A 20 7.38 8.29 12.66
CA LEU A 20 8.36 8.25 11.58
C LEU A 20 7.84 7.54 10.33
N ARG A 21 7.05 6.47 10.48
CA ARG A 21 6.34 5.85 9.34
C ARG A 21 5.31 6.79 8.73
N GLY A 22 4.59 7.55 9.55
CA GLY A 22 3.66 8.57 9.07
C GLY A 22 4.36 9.64 8.23
N VAL A 23 5.51 10.13 8.70
CA VAL A 23 6.35 11.08 7.93
C VAL A 23 6.81 10.46 6.61
N ALA A 24 7.30 9.22 6.64
CA ALA A 24 7.73 8.52 5.43
C ALA A 24 6.56 8.35 4.43
N ALA A 25 5.38 7.95 4.89
CA ALA A 25 4.19 7.83 4.05
C ALA A 25 3.76 9.19 3.46
N ALA A 26 3.81 10.27 4.25
CA ALA A 26 3.49 11.61 3.77
C ALA A 26 4.49 12.09 2.71
N MET A 27 5.78 11.77 2.86
CA MET A 27 6.80 12.06 1.84
C MET A 27 6.54 11.30 0.53
N VAL A 28 6.08 10.05 0.59
CA VAL A 28 5.70 9.27 -0.61
C VAL A 28 4.49 9.89 -1.32
N VAL A 29 3.49 10.34 -0.57
CA VAL A 29 2.34 11.05 -1.14
C VAL A 29 2.79 12.36 -1.79
N ALA A 30 3.61 13.16 -1.11
CA ALA A 30 4.13 14.41 -1.64
C ALA A 30 4.98 14.19 -2.91
N PHE A 31 5.79 13.13 -2.93
CA PHE A 31 6.58 12.71 -4.10
C PHE A 31 5.68 12.51 -5.32
N HIS A 32 4.67 11.64 -5.24
CA HIS A 32 3.78 11.34 -6.38
C HIS A 32 2.92 12.53 -6.80
N LEU A 33 2.48 13.36 -5.85
CA LEU A 33 1.75 14.59 -6.19
C LEU A 33 2.61 15.56 -6.99
N LEU A 34 3.89 15.71 -6.64
CA LEU A 34 4.80 16.64 -7.31
C LEU A 34 5.35 16.06 -8.64
N GLU A 35 5.52 14.74 -8.70
CA GLU A 35 5.88 14.00 -9.91
C GLU A 35 4.85 14.20 -11.03
N ALA A 36 3.55 14.14 -10.70
CA ALA A 36 2.48 14.40 -11.67
C ALA A 36 2.55 15.81 -12.29
N HIS A 37 3.20 16.77 -11.62
CA HIS A 37 3.37 18.15 -12.08
C HIS A 37 4.76 18.43 -12.69
N SER A 38 5.68 17.47 -12.70
CA SER A 38 7.05 17.66 -13.21
C SER A 38 7.15 17.53 -14.74
N GLY A 39 6.09 17.06 -15.41
CA GLY A 39 6.05 16.87 -16.86
C GLY A 39 7.05 15.83 -17.38
N GLY A 40 7.40 14.85 -16.55
CA GLY A 40 8.40 13.81 -16.86
C GLY A 40 9.85 14.29 -16.78
N ASN A 41 10.09 15.54 -16.35
CA ASN A 41 11.43 16.06 -16.14
C ASN A 41 11.83 15.98 -14.66
N HIS A 42 12.71 15.04 -14.35
CA HIS A 42 13.30 14.86 -13.03
C HIS A 42 13.94 16.15 -12.50
N LEU A 43 14.52 17.02 -13.33
CA LEU A 43 15.12 18.27 -12.85
C LEU A 43 14.10 19.27 -12.29
N ASN A 44 12.85 19.19 -12.73
CA ASN A 44 11.76 20.05 -12.24
C ASN A 44 11.04 19.46 -11.03
N GLN A 45 11.33 18.21 -10.67
CA GLN A 45 10.70 17.53 -9.56
C GLN A 45 11.33 17.96 -8.24
N ILE A 46 10.54 18.60 -7.37
CA ILE A 46 11.03 19.15 -6.10
C ILE A 46 11.51 18.05 -5.15
N ILE A 47 10.81 16.91 -5.13
CA ILE A 47 11.19 15.71 -4.36
C ILE A 47 11.58 14.62 -5.34
N ASN A 48 12.86 14.56 -5.72
CA ASN A 48 13.35 13.56 -6.69
C ASN A 48 13.62 12.18 -6.09
N HIS A 49 13.97 12.12 -4.81
CA HIS A 49 14.42 10.89 -4.16
C HIS A 49 13.36 10.33 -3.19
N GLY A 50 12.08 10.57 -3.48
CA GLY A 50 10.99 10.12 -2.61
C GLY A 50 10.88 8.60 -2.49
N TYR A 51 11.41 7.84 -3.46
CA TYR A 51 11.51 6.39 -3.36
C TYR A 51 12.28 5.91 -2.12
N LEU A 52 13.27 6.67 -1.63
CA LEU A 52 14.03 6.34 -0.41
C LEU A 52 13.14 6.33 0.84
N ALA A 53 12.04 7.10 0.85
CA ALA A 53 11.08 7.10 1.94
C ALA A 53 10.35 5.74 2.06
N VAL A 54 10.17 5.03 0.94
CA VAL A 54 9.59 3.68 0.92
C VAL A 54 10.55 2.67 1.56
N ASP A 55 11.83 2.73 1.20
CA ASP A 55 12.87 1.88 1.81
C ASP A 55 12.95 2.11 3.32
N PHE A 56 12.95 3.37 3.75
CA PHE A 56 12.90 3.74 5.16
C PHE A 56 11.66 3.22 5.87
N PHE A 57 10.47 3.37 5.26
CA PHE A 57 9.21 2.84 5.79
C PHE A 57 9.28 1.31 5.98
N PHE A 58 9.84 0.58 5.02
CA PHE A 58 9.98 -0.87 5.11
C PHE A 58 10.99 -1.31 6.17
N MET A 59 12.12 -0.60 6.32
CA MET A 59 13.08 -0.86 7.39
C MET A 59 12.45 -0.69 8.78
N LEU A 60 11.72 0.41 9.02
CA LEU A 60 10.97 0.61 10.28
C LEU A 60 9.86 -0.42 10.47
N SER A 61 9.20 -0.83 9.39
CA SER A 61 8.19 -1.89 9.39
C SER A 61 8.79 -3.21 9.87
N GLY A 62 9.91 -3.62 9.28
CA GLY A 62 10.64 -4.83 9.64
C GLY A 62 11.03 -4.85 11.12
N PHE A 63 11.60 -3.75 11.63
CA PHE A 63 12.00 -3.64 13.03
C PHE A 63 10.84 -3.88 14.00
N VAL A 64 9.71 -3.17 13.85
CA VAL A 64 8.58 -3.33 14.79
C VAL A 64 7.92 -4.70 14.63
N ILE A 65 7.90 -5.27 13.43
CA ILE A 65 7.41 -6.64 13.24
C ILE A 65 8.31 -7.62 14.03
N GLY A 66 9.64 -7.48 13.91
CA GLY A 66 10.58 -8.27 14.70
C GLY A 66 10.32 -8.11 16.19
N TYR A 67 10.29 -6.88 16.70
CA TYR A 67 10.05 -6.56 18.10
C TYR A 67 8.72 -7.13 18.64
N ALA A 68 7.63 -6.98 17.88
CA ALA A 68 6.29 -7.41 18.28
C ALA A 68 6.10 -8.93 18.28
N TYR A 69 6.86 -9.65 17.46
CA TYR A 69 6.72 -11.10 17.29
C TYR A 69 7.87 -11.92 17.89
N ASP A 70 8.92 -11.29 18.39
CA ASP A 70 10.10 -11.94 18.99
C ASP A 70 9.73 -13.05 19.99
N ASP A 71 8.95 -12.71 21.04
CA ASP A 71 8.56 -13.66 22.09
C ASP A 71 7.54 -14.72 21.62
N ARG A 72 6.88 -14.47 20.48
CA ARG A 72 5.72 -15.25 19.99
C ARG A 72 6.08 -16.12 18.80
N TRP A 73 7.26 -15.96 18.20
CA TRP A 73 7.68 -16.65 16.99
C TRP A 73 7.60 -18.18 17.16
N ASN A 74 8.12 -18.70 18.28
CA ASN A 74 8.08 -20.13 18.58
C ASN A 74 6.72 -20.64 19.06
N ARG A 75 5.75 -19.74 19.28
CA ARG A 75 4.42 -20.07 19.83
C ARG A 75 3.27 -19.79 18.86
N MET A 76 3.58 -19.36 17.64
CA MET A 76 2.60 -18.94 16.66
C MET A 76 2.89 -19.59 15.31
N SER A 77 1.87 -20.14 14.66
CA SER A 77 2.01 -20.68 13.33
C SER A 77 2.18 -19.56 12.29
N THR A 78 2.96 -19.83 11.25
CA THR A 78 3.13 -18.94 10.09
C THR A 78 1.79 -18.54 9.47
N GLY A 79 0.81 -19.47 9.41
CA GLY A 79 -0.53 -19.16 8.92
C GLY A 79 -1.29 -18.13 9.78
N THR A 80 -1.10 -18.16 11.10
CA THR A 80 -1.72 -17.18 12.01
C THR A 80 -1.12 -15.78 11.81
N PHE A 81 0.19 -15.70 11.57
CA PHE A 81 0.87 -14.45 11.22
C PHE A 81 0.30 -13.84 9.92
N PHE A 82 0.23 -14.64 8.85
CA PHE A 82 -0.31 -14.18 7.57
C PHE A 82 -1.79 -13.77 7.67
N LYS A 83 -2.62 -14.55 8.39
CA LYS A 83 -4.02 -14.20 8.62
C LYS A 83 -4.19 -12.84 9.30
N ARG A 84 -3.42 -12.56 10.36
CA ARG A 84 -3.45 -11.26 11.07
C ARG A 84 -3.07 -10.11 10.15
N ARG A 85 -2.09 -10.31 9.28
CA ARG A 85 -1.65 -9.29 8.32
C ARG A 85 -2.69 -9.07 7.24
N LEU A 86 -3.27 -10.14 6.70
CA LEU A 86 -4.30 -10.06 5.69
C LEU A 86 -5.53 -9.29 6.21
N ILE A 87 -6.04 -9.63 7.40
CA ILE A 87 -7.20 -8.92 8.00
C ILE A 87 -6.92 -7.43 8.20
N ARG A 88 -5.67 -7.04 8.46
CA ARG A 88 -5.28 -5.65 8.64
C ARG A 88 -5.09 -4.89 7.32
N LEU A 89 -4.51 -5.53 6.30
CA LEU A 89 -4.17 -4.88 5.03
C LEU A 89 -5.34 -4.90 4.03
N GLN A 90 -6.09 -6.00 3.99
CA GLN A 90 -7.17 -6.22 3.02
C GLN A 90 -8.23 -5.10 3.00
N PRO A 91 -8.70 -4.55 4.14
CA PRO A 91 -9.69 -3.48 4.12
C PRO A 91 -9.20 -2.24 3.38
N MET A 92 -7.93 -1.87 3.56
CA MET A 92 -7.32 -0.72 2.88
C MET A 92 -7.10 -0.99 1.40
N VAL A 93 -6.77 -2.22 1.01
CA VAL A 93 -6.64 -2.62 -0.40
C VAL A 93 -7.99 -2.49 -1.11
N VAL A 94 -9.05 -3.07 -0.53
CA VAL A 94 -10.40 -3.00 -1.10
C VAL A 94 -10.87 -1.55 -1.22
N MET A 95 -10.66 -0.74 -0.19
CA MET A 95 -11.00 0.68 -0.22
C MET A 95 -10.25 1.42 -1.34
N GLY A 96 -8.94 1.19 -1.47
CA GLY A 96 -8.12 1.77 -2.54
C GLY A 96 -8.59 1.35 -3.92
N SER A 97 -8.91 0.07 -4.13
CA SER A 97 -9.45 -0.44 -5.40
C SER A 97 -10.79 0.20 -5.75
N ILE A 98 -11.71 0.36 -4.78
CA ILE A 98 -13.00 1.01 -4.99
C ILE A 98 -12.82 2.48 -5.35
N VAL A 99 -11.98 3.21 -4.60
CA VAL A 99 -11.69 4.63 -4.87
C VAL A 99 -11.05 4.79 -6.25
N GLY A 100 -10.08 3.94 -6.60
CA GLY A 100 -9.44 3.96 -7.91
C GLY A 100 -10.43 3.71 -9.05
N ALA A 101 -11.33 2.74 -8.91
CA ALA A 101 -12.36 2.46 -9.89
C ALA A 101 -13.40 3.60 -10.01
N ALA A 102 -13.82 4.17 -8.87
CA ALA A 102 -14.77 5.29 -8.85
C ALA A 102 -14.20 6.56 -9.47
N LEU A 103 -12.89 6.78 -9.32
CA LEU A 103 -12.20 7.96 -9.83
C LEU A 103 -11.54 7.74 -11.21
N PHE A 104 -11.68 6.56 -11.82
CA PHE A 104 -10.92 6.18 -13.01
C PHE A 104 -11.02 7.20 -14.15
N TRP A 105 -12.23 7.57 -14.57
CA TRP A 105 -12.43 8.52 -15.67
C TRP A 105 -12.09 9.98 -15.33
N PHE A 106 -11.83 10.30 -14.05
CA PHE A 106 -11.38 11.64 -13.65
C PHE A 106 -9.86 11.81 -13.73
N GLN A 107 -9.13 10.72 -14.06
CA GLN A 107 -7.67 10.69 -14.12
C GLN A 107 -7.13 10.85 -15.56
N ASP A 108 -7.97 11.30 -16.49
CA ASP A 108 -7.58 11.47 -17.89
C ASP A 108 -6.38 12.43 -17.99
N ALA A 109 -5.31 11.92 -18.59
CA ALA A 109 -4.04 12.61 -18.71
C ALA A 109 -3.32 12.15 -19.97
N PRO A 110 -2.47 12.99 -20.60
CA PRO A 110 -1.72 12.63 -21.81
C PRO A 110 -0.86 11.37 -21.66
N CYS A 111 -0.52 10.98 -20.44
CA CYS A 111 0.25 9.78 -20.12
C CYS A 111 -0.59 8.49 -20.04
N TYR A 112 -1.92 8.57 -20.16
CA TYR A 112 -2.84 7.42 -20.15
C TYR A 112 -3.61 7.33 -21.48
N PRO A 113 -2.96 6.90 -22.58
CA PRO A 113 -3.51 6.99 -23.93
C PRO A 113 -4.72 6.08 -24.19
N ALA A 114 -4.99 5.09 -23.32
CA ALA A 114 -6.03 4.10 -23.56
C ALA A 114 -7.39 4.40 -22.88
N MET A 115 -7.55 5.54 -22.18
CA MET A 115 -8.71 5.78 -21.32
C MET A 115 -10.03 6.04 -22.05
N GLU A 116 -10.01 6.64 -23.26
CA GLU A 116 -11.22 7.03 -24.01
C GLU A 116 -12.09 5.85 -24.48
N GLY A 117 -11.60 4.61 -24.43
CA GLY A 117 -12.31 3.41 -24.91
C GLY A 117 -12.60 2.34 -23.86
N VAL A 118 -12.26 2.58 -22.58
CA VAL A 118 -12.34 1.55 -21.55
C VAL A 118 -13.78 1.32 -21.11
N SER A 119 -14.29 0.10 -21.33
CA SER A 119 -15.62 -0.28 -20.83
C SER A 119 -15.67 -0.33 -19.30
N ALA A 120 -16.83 0.01 -18.71
CA ALA A 120 -17.01 -0.10 -17.27
C ALA A 120 -16.82 -1.52 -16.74
N GLY A 121 -17.12 -2.55 -17.55
CA GLY A 121 -16.87 -3.95 -17.20
C GLY A 121 -15.38 -4.25 -17.01
N ALA A 122 -14.50 -3.66 -17.82
CA ALA A 122 -13.06 -3.82 -17.67
C ALA A 122 -12.55 -3.16 -16.38
N VAL A 123 -13.02 -1.94 -16.07
CA VAL A 123 -12.68 -1.26 -14.81
C VAL A 123 -13.15 -2.06 -13.59
N LEU A 124 -14.37 -2.61 -13.63
CA LEU A 124 -14.90 -3.47 -12.57
C LEU A 124 -14.09 -4.76 -12.41
N LEU A 125 -13.65 -5.37 -13.51
CA LEU A 125 -12.81 -6.56 -13.47
C LEU A 125 -11.45 -6.26 -12.84
N VAL A 126 -10.80 -5.16 -13.24
CA VAL A 126 -9.53 -4.71 -12.64
C VAL A 126 -9.71 -4.36 -11.17
N MET A 127 -10.82 -3.71 -10.78
CA MET A 127 -11.16 -3.43 -9.39
C MET A 127 -11.27 -4.73 -8.57
N LEU A 128 -12.02 -5.73 -9.06
CA LEU A 128 -12.19 -7.02 -8.40
C LEU A 128 -10.85 -7.76 -8.29
N LEU A 129 -10.02 -7.71 -9.33
CA LEU A 129 -8.67 -8.28 -9.28
C LEU A 129 -7.79 -7.55 -8.27
N GLY A 130 -7.85 -6.22 -8.22
CA GLY A 130 -7.14 -5.39 -7.24
C GLY A 130 -7.52 -5.76 -5.80
N CYS A 131 -8.80 -6.03 -5.55
CA CYS A 131 -9.28 -6.54 -4.26
C CYS A 131 -8.66 -7.89 -3.88
N THR A 132 -8.13 -8.68 -4.82
CA THR A 132 -7.51 -9.99 -4.52
C THR A 132 -6.00 -9.94 -4.30
N LEU A 133 -5.37 -8.76 -4.39
CA LEU A 133 -3.90 -8.59 -4.38
C LEU A 133 -3.16 -9.39 -5.48
N LEU A 134 -3.89 -9.90 -6.47
CA LEU A 134 -3.27 -10.61 -7.58
C LEU A 134 -2.60 -9.61 -8.53
N PRO A 135 -1.35 -9.84 -8.93
CA PRO A 135 -0.65 -8.95 -9.84
C PRO A 135 -1.33 -8.94 -11.21
N LEU A 136 -1.66 -7.74 -11.69
CA LEU A 136 -2.13 -7.53 -13.05
C LEU A 136 -0.91 -7.35 -13.97
N PRO A 137 -0.75 -8.17 -15.03
CA PRO A 137 0.30 -7.94 -16.02
C PRO A 137 0.13 -6.58 -16.71
N LEU A 138 1.24 -5.90 -17.07
CA LEU A 138 1.18 -4.61 -17.79
C LEU A 138 0.33 -4.67 -19.07
N LYS A 139 0.32 -5.82 -19.76
CA LYS A 139 -0.49 -6.05 -20.97
C LYS A 139 -1.99 -5.88 -20.75
N TRP A 140 -2.46 -5.96 -19.51
CA TRP A 140 -3.87 -5.85 -19.13
C TRP A 140 -4.18 -4.52 -18.43
N ASP A 141 -3.23 -3.58 -18.37
CA ASP A 141 -3.50 -2.25 -17.81
C ASP A 141 -4.49 -1.49 -18.70
N VAL A 142 -5.65 -1.19 -18.14
CA VAL A 142 -6.72 -0.44 -18.78
C VAL A 142 -6.34 1.02 -19.07
N ARG A 143 -5.28 1.56 -18.45
CA ARG A 143 -4.78 2.91 -18.69
C ARG A 143 -3.83 3.00 -19.89
N GLY A 144 -3.30 1.86 -20.35
CA GLY A 144 -2.28 1.82 -21.40
C GLY A 144 -0.91 2.33 -20.93
N TRP A 145 -0.63 2.24 -19.64
CA TRP A 145 0.65 2.60 -19.04
C TRP A 145 1.72 1.57 -19.40
N MET A 146 2.92 2.02 -19.80
CA MET A 146 3.97 1.18 -20.40
C MET A 146 5.32 1.23 -19.65
N GLU A 147 5.41 1.98 -18.55
CA GLU A 147 6.57 1.97 -17.64
C GLU A 147 6.49 0.87 -16.59
#